data_AF-A0A1D2KA00-F1
#
_entry.id   AF-A0A1D2KA00-F1
#
_cell.length_a   1.000
_cell.length_b   1.000
_cell.length_c   1.000
_cell.angle_alpha   90.00
_cell.angle_beta   90.00
_cell.angle_gamma   90.00
#
_symmetry.space_group_name_H-M   'P 1'
#
loop_
_entity.id
_entity.type
_entity.pdbx_description
1 polymer ?
#
loop_
_entity_poly.entity_id
_entity_poly.type
_entity_poly.pdbx_seq_one_letter_code
_entity_poly.pdbx_strand_id
1 'polypeptide(L)' 'MRIEDNWDDVLIYSIVFTSKKDLNKEVKKIHRYCIFPVDWTKIQIEKRFRDTIQQDINIIGIHEHNFAWLPKNQIFS' A
#
# COMPACT_ATOMS: atom_id res chain seq x y z
N MET A 1 -6.05 2.75 -19.97
CA MET A 1 -4.59 2.76 -20.07
C MET A 1 -4.12 1.36 -19.73
N ARG A 2 -3.72 0.56 -20.73
CA ARG A 2 -3.13 -0.77 -20.48
C ARG A 2 -1.73 -0.50 -19.93
N ILE A 3 -1.48 -0.95 -18.71
CA ILE A 3 -0.13 -0.92 -18.13
C ILE A 3 0.64 -1.96 -18.94
N GLU A 4 1.48 -1.52 -19.87
CA GLU A 4 2.49 -2.39 -20.44
C GLU A 4 3.48 -2.71 -19.32
N ASP A 5 3.53 -4.00 -18.98
CA ASP A 5 4.12 -4.65 -17.80
C ASP A 5 5.66 -4.53 -17.67
N ASN A 6 6.18 -3.35 -17.35
CA ASN A 6 7.52 -3.27 -16.73
C ASN A 6 7.37 -3.28 -15.21
N TRP A 7 7.30 -4.49 -14.65
CA TRP A 7 7.34 -4.72 -13.20
C TRP A 7 8.62 -4.20 -12.53
N ASP A 8 9.66 -3.88 -13.32
CA ASP A 8 10.91 -3.27 -12.85
C ASP A 8 10.74 -1.82 -12.37
N ASP A 9 9.67 -1.14 -12.81
CA ASP A 9 9.44 0.27 -12.48
C ASP A 9 8.48 0.47 -11.29
N VAL A 10 8.03 -0.63 -10.66
CA VAL A 10 7.07 -0.59 -9.55
C VAL A 10 7.53 -1.40 -8.35
N LEU A 11 7.18 -0.91 -7.16
CA LEU A 11 7.38 -1.57 -5.88
C LEU A 11 6.04 -1.83 -5.20
N ILE A 12 5.97 -2.95 -4.47
CA ILE A 12 4.79 -3.31 -3.71
C ILE A 12 5.00 -2.90 -2.25
N TYR A 13 4.03 -2.19 -1.70
CA TYR A 13 4.02 -1.75 -0.32
C TYR A 13 2.86 -2.39 0.43
N SER A 14 3.12 -2.89 1.65
CA SER A 14 2.07 -3.17 2.61
C SER A 14 1.84 -1.95 3.49
N ILE A 15 0.64 -1.40 3.45
CA ILE A 15 0.22 -0.27 4.26
C ILE A 15 -0.70 -0.79 5.36
N VAL A 16 -0.30 -0.55 6.60
CA VAL A 16 -1.05 -0.88 7.81
C VAL A 16 -1.68 0.39 8.36
N PHE A 17 -2.99 0.39 8.54
CA PHE A 17 -3.72 1.56 9.01
C PHE A 17 -4.92 1.16 9.86
N THR A 18 -5.47 2.12 10.59
CA THR A 18 -6.73 1.99 11.35
C THR A 18 -7.64 3.16 11.01
N SER A 19 -8.95 2.99 11.16
CA SER A 19 -9.85 4.15 11.16
C SER A 19 -9.59 5.01 12.39
N LYS A 20 -9.62 6.34 12.25
CA LYS A 20 -9.58 7.25 13.42
C LYS A 20 -10.84 7.15 14.28
N LYS A 21 -11.94 6.61 13.73
CA LYS A 21 -13.20 6.40 14.49
C LYS A 21 -13.08 5.27 15.51
N ASP A 22 -12.11 4.37 15.34
CA ASP A 22 -11.94 3.17 16.16
C ASP A 22 -10.92 3.34 17.30
N LEU A 23 -10.54 4.58 17.65
CA LEU A 23 -9.52 4.85 18.69
C LEU A 23 -9.92 4.35 20.10
N ASN A 24 -11.21 4.14 20.38
CA ASN A 24 -11.73 3.76 21.71
C ASN A 24 -12.28 2.32 21.79
N LYS A 25 -12.16 1.53 20.73
CA LYS A 25 -12.48 0.10 20.71
C LYS A 25 -11.24 -0.65 20.27
N GLU A 26 -11.21 -1.97 20.42
CA GLU A 26 -10.12 -2.83 19.96
C GLU A 26 -9.62 -2.36 18.58
N VAL A 27 -8.41 -1.81 18.52
CA VAL A 27 -7.91 -1.11 17.33
C VAL A 27 -7.75 -2.12 16.21
N LYS A 28 -8.72 -2.13 15.28
CA LYS A 28 -8.70 -3.04 14.14
C LYS A 28 -7.67 -2.56 13.12
N LYS A 29 -6.50 -3.20 13.13
CA LYS A 29 -5.45 -2.98 12.13
C LYS A 29 -5.90 -3.56 10.79
N ILE A 30 -5.90 -2.73 9.76
CA ILE A 30 -6.21 -3.10 8.37
C ILE A 30 -4.90 -3.13 7.60
N HIS A 31 -4.67 -4.22 6.89
CA HIS A 31 -3.51 -4.42 6.03
C HIS A 31 -3.96 -4.34 4.57
N ARG A 32 -3.30 -3.51 3.76
CA ARG A 32 -3.51 -3.45 2.31
C ARG A 32 -2.19 -3.48 1.57
N TYR A 33 -2.14 -4.25 0.49
CA TYR A 33 -1.04 -4.21 -0.46
C TYR A 33 -1.37 -3.21 -1.56
N CYS A 34 -0.39 -2.40 -1.93
CA CYS A 34 -0.52 -1.37 -2.96
C CYS A 34 0.74 -1.36 -3.81
N ILE A 35 0.58 -1.10 -5.10
CA ILE A 35 1.68 -1.02 -6.06
C ILE A 35 1.91 0.45 -6.38
N PHE A 36 3.14 0.92 -6.24
CA PHE A 36 3.55 2.30 -6.54
C PHE A 36 4.81 2.30 -7.40
N PRO A 37 5.04 3.35 -8.18
CA PRO A 37 6.29 3.50 -8.92
C PRO A 37 7.52 3.48 -7.99
N VAL A 38 8.63 2.92 -8.47
CA VAL A 38 9.89 2.75 -7.72
C VAL A 38 10.51 4.09 -7.28
N ASP A 39 10.27 5.16 -8.03
CA ASP A 39 10.78 6.50 -7.76
C ASP A 39 9.95 7.27 -6.71
N TRP A 40 8.84 6.70 -6.23
CA TRP A 40 8.00 7.35 -5.25
C TRP A 40 8.57 7.25 -3.83
N THR A 41 8.64 8.41 -3.17
CA THR A 41 8.98 8.48 -1.75
C THR A 41 7.84 8.00 -0.87
N LYS A 42 8.15 7.56 0.37
CA LYS A 42 7.15 7.18 1.37
C LYS A 42 6.09 8.26 1.63
N ILE A 43 6.47 9.55 1.56
CA ILE A 43 5.57 10.68 1.76
C ILE A 43 4.55 10.78 0.62
N GLN A 44 4.99 10.57 -0.63
CA GLN A 44 4.11 10.56 -1.79
C GLN A 44 3.14 9.37 -1.74
N ILE A 45 3.65 8.19 -1.37
CA ILE A 45 2.84 6.98 -1.17
C ILE A 45 1.76 7.22 -0.10
N GLU A 46 2.14 7.75 1.05
CA GLU A 46 1.22 8.07 2.14
C GLU A 46 0.12 9.05 1.69
N LYS A 47 0.51 10.16 1.05
CA LYS A 47 -0.45 11.16 0.55
C LYS A 47 -1.43 10.51 -0.42
N ARG A 48 -0.93 9.78 -1.41
CA ARG A 48 -1.75 9.11 -2.42
C ARG A 48 -2.70 8.08 -1.80
N PHE A 49 -2.22 7.32 -0.81
CA PHE A 49 -3.03 6.33 -0.12
C PHE A 49 -4.17 6.98 0.67
N ARG A 50 -3.89 8.05 1.40
CA ARG A 50 -4.91 8.84 2.12
C ARG A 50 -5.98 9.40 1.17
N ASP A 51 -5.55 9.97 0.04
CA ASP A 51 -6.45 10.49 -0.99
C ASP A 51 -7.37 9.40 -1.58
N THR A 52 -6.88 8.15 -1.67
CA THR A 52 -7.59 7.02 -2.27
C THR A 52 -8.61 6.39 -1.33
N ILE A 53 -8.26 6.24 -0.04
CA ILE A 53 -9.12 5.56 0.93
C ILE A 53 -10.39 6.38 1.25
N GLN A 54 -10.38 7.71 1.02
CA GLN A 54 -11.51 8.62 1.28
C GLN A 54 -12.11 8.47 2.70
N GLN A 55 -11.31 8.00 3.66
CA GLN A 55 -11.70 7.83 5.06
C GLN A 55 -10.64 8.47 5.95
N ASP A 56 -11.08 8.94 7.10
CA ASP A 56 -10.17 9.46 8.12
C ASP A 56 -9.44 8.29 8.80
N ILE A 57 -8.18 8.08 8.39
CA ILE A 57 -7.35 6.97 8.82
C ILE A 57 -6.10 7.44 9.55
N ASN A 58 -5.61 6.60 10.46
CA ASN A 58 -4.27 6.70 11.00
C ASN A 58 -3.39 5.61 10.36
N ILE A 59 -2.34 6.01 9.65
CA ILE A 59 -1.38 5.08 9.07
C ILE A 59 -0.40 4.69 10.18
N ILE A 60 -0.27 3.39 10.39
CA ILE A 60 0.57 2.80 11.44
C ILE A 60 1.93 2.42 10.86
N GLY A 61 1.97 1.95 9.61
CA GLY A 61 3.21 1.53 8.96
C GLY A 61 3.07 1.41 7.45
N ILE A 62 4.17 1.68 6.75
CA ILE A 62 4.34 1.47 5.32
C ILE A 62 5.62 0.66 5.15
N HIS A 63 5.48 -0.56 4.63
CA HIS A 63 6.59 -1.48 4.47
C HIS A 63 6.71 -1.83 2.99
N GLU A 64 7.89 -1.60 2.44
CA GLU A 64 8.26 -2.08 1.11
C GLU A 64 8.44 -3.59 1.15
N HIS A 65 7.90 -4.29 0.16
CA HIS A 65 8.11 -5.71 -0.02
C HIS A 65 8.81 -5.93 -1.35
N ASN A 66 10.05 -6.41 -1.27
CA ASN A 66 10.72 -6.98 -2.43
C ASN A 66 10.16 -8.38 -2.68
N PHE A 67 9.21 -8.47 -3.60
CA PHE A 67 8.69 -9.75 -4.08
C PHE A 67 9.61 -10.43 -5.09
N ALA A 68 10.93 -10.26 -4.95
CA ALA A 68 11.95 -10.94 -5.74
C ALA A 68 11.84 -12.48 -5.69
N TRP A 69 11.01 -13.02 -4.78
CA TRP A 69 10.83 -14.43 -4.49
C TRP A 69 9.39 -14.93 -4.64
N LEU A 70 8.40 -14.06 -4.93
CA LEU A 70 7.07 -14.55 -5.29
C LEU A 70 7.06 -14.94 -6.77
N PRO A 71 6.76 -16.20 -7.11
CA PRO A 71 6.64 -16.58 -8.50
C PRO A 71 5.49 -15.77 -9.14
N LYS A 72 5.74 -15.26 -10.34
CA LYS A 72 4.91 -14.28 -11.09
C LYS A 72 3.42 -14.64 -11.20
N ASN A 73 3.07 -15.89 -10.98
CA ASN A 73 1.74 -16.47 -11.02
C ASN A 73 0.93 -16.33 -9.72
N GLN A 74 1.48 -15.77 -8.63
CA GLN A 74 0.76 -15.56 -7.37
C GLN A 74 0.36 -14.10 -7.10
N ILE A 75 0.79 -13.17 -7.94
CA ILE A 75 0.41 -11.76 -7.83
C ILE A 75 -0.86 -11.58 -8.68
N PHE A 76 -2.03 -11.69 -8.05
CA PHE A 76 -3.31 -11.51 -8.74
C PHE A 76 -3.59 -10.03 -9.02
N SER A 77 -4.09 -9.78 -10.24
CA SER A 77 -4.59 -8.48 -10.75
C SER A 77 -5.79 -7.96 -9.98
#